data_AF-A0A2I0LG31-F1
#
_entry.id   AF-A0A2I0LG31-F1
#
_cell.length_a   1.000
_cell.length_b   1.000
_cell.length_c   1.000
_cell.angle_alpha   90.00
_cell.angle_beta   90.00
_cell.angle_gamma   90.00
#
_symmetry.space_group_name_H-M   'P 1'
#
loop_
_entity.id
_entity.type
_entity.pdbx_description
1 polymer ?
#
loop_
_entity_poly.entity_id
_entity_poly.type
_entity_poly.pdbx_seq_one_letter_code
_entity_poly.pdbx_strand_id
1 'polypeptide(L)'
;MKEDSIEGIYDTLKECAVISKSAGGIGVSVHNIRATGSYIRGTNGTSNGIVPMLRVFNDTARYVDQGGGKRKGAFAVYLEPWHADIFEFLDLRKNHGKEEHRARDLFYALWVPDLFMERVQSNGVWSLFCPNEAPGLADCWGEEYEKLYTQYERQGKVKKVVQAQNLWFEILKSQIETGTPYMLFK
;
A
#
# COMPACT_ATOMS: atom_id res chain seq x y z
N MET A 1 -3.20 -8.65 -3.90
CA MET A 1 -3.52 -8.43 -5.33
C MET A 1 -3.10 -9.67 -6.11
N LYS A 2 -3.85 -10.10 -7.13
CA LYS A 2 -3.51 -11.32 -7.89
C LYS A 2 -2.17 -11.22 -8.63
N GLU A 3 -1.94 -10.13 -9.37
CA GLU A 3 -0.74 -9.92 -10.17
C GLU A 3 -0.47 -8.43 -10.37
N ASP A 4 0.79 -8.05 -10.60
CA ASP A 4 1.24 -6.71 -11.01
C ASP A 4 1.03 -6.46 -12.53
N SER A 5 -0.21 -6.65 -12.96
CA SER A 5 -0.70 -6.50 -14.32
C SER A 5 -2.07 -5.81 -14.33
N ILE A 6 -2.47 -5.22 -15.46
CA ILE A 6 -3.81 -4.62 -15.58
C ILE A 6 -4.88 -5.69 -15.39
N GLU A 7 -4.68 -6.86 -15.99
CA GLU A 7 -5.54 -8.02 -15.88
C GLU A 7 -5.70 -8.45 -14.41
N GLY A 8 -4.59 -8.61 -13.68
CA GLY A 8 -4.61 -8.98 -12.26
C GLY A 8 -5.27 -7.95 -11.36
N ILE A 9 -5.06 -6.66 -11.64
CA ILE A 9 -5.69 -5.54 -10.91
C ILE A 9 -7.20 -5.54 -11.15
N TYR A 10 -7.66 -5.61 -12.39
CA TYR A 10 -9.08 -5.57 -12.72
C TYR A 10 -9.83 -6.85 -12.31
N ASP A 11 -9.17 -8.01 -12.34
CA ASP A 11 -9.74 -9.25 -11.81
C ASP A 11 -9.93 -9.16 -10.29
N THR A 12 -8.94 -8.63 -9.57
CA THR A 12 -9.07 -8.39 -8.11
C THR A 12 -10.16 -7.37 -7.82
N LEU A 13 -10.27 -6.30 -8.62
CA LEU A 13 -11.32 -5.30 -8.49
C LEU A 13 -12.72 -5.89 -8.71
N LYS A 14 -12.87 -6.75 -9.72
CA LYS A 14 -14.11 -7.48 -10.01
C LYS A 14 -14.52 -8.35 -8.83
N GLU A 15 -13.57 -9.11 -8.25
CA GLU A 15 -13.84 -9.89 -7.04
C GLU A 15 -14.27 -9.00 -5.87
N CYS A 16 -13.59 -7.87 -5.66
CA CYS A 16 -13.97 -6.92 -4.63
C CYS A 16 -15.40 -6.39 -4.83
N ALA A 17 -15.77 -6.05 -6.06
CA ALA A 17 -17.13 -5.62 -6.39
C ALA A 17 -18.18 -6.70 -6.11
N VAL A 18 -17.90 -7.96 -6.49
CA VAL A 18 -18.83 -9.09 -6.27
C VAL A 18 -19.01 -9.38 -4.78
N ILE A 19 -17.93 -9.33 -3.99
CA ILE A 19 -17.99 -9.50 -2.54
C ILE A 19 -18.76 -8.33 -1.89
N SER A 20 -18.47 -7.09 -2.29
CA SER A 20 -19.15 -5.89 -1.76
C SER A 20 -20.65 -5.94 -2.04
N LYS A 21 -21.06 -6.36 -3.25
CA LYS A 21 -22.47 -6.55 -3.62
C LYS A 21 -23.21 -7.45 -2.63
N SER A 22 -22.53 -8.45 -2.08
CA SER A 22 -23.07 -9.42 -1.13
C SER A 22 -22.95 -8.96 0.33
N ALA A 23 -22.74 -7.66 0.55
CA ALA A 23 -22.54 -7.03 1.85
C ALA A 23 -21.27 -7.48 2.62
N GLY A 24 -20.27 -8.02 1.93
CA GLY A 24 -18.99 -8.40 2.51
C GLY A 24 -18.04 -7.21 2.71
N GLY A 25 -17.34 -7.17 3.84
CA GLY A 25 -16.15 -6.32 4.04
C GLY A 25 -14.90 -7.02 3.53
N ILE A 26 -13.89 -6.26 3.08
CA ILE A 26 -12.73 -6.81 2.36
C ILE A 26 -11.44 -6.27 2.96
N GLY A 27 -10.47 -7.16 3.16
CA GLY A 27 -9.05 -6.80 3.31
C GLY A 27 -8.30 -7.10 2.01
N VAL A 28 -7.59 -6.13 1.46
CA VAL A 28 -6.83 -6.30 0.21
C VAL A 28 -5.38 -5.88 0.41
N SER A 29 -4.45 -6.81 0.20
CA SER A 29 -3.03 -6.50 0.14
C SER A 29 -2.66 -5.92 -1.23
N VAL A 30 -1.86 -4.85 -1.25
CA VAL A 30 -1.38 -4.23 -2.50
C VAL A 30 0.16 -4.14 -2.56
N HIS A 31 0.85 -4.90 -1.69
CA HIS A 31 2.31 -4.91 -1.55
C HIS A 31 3.06 -5.23 -2.84
N ASN A 32 2.45 -6.03 -3.73
CA ASN A 32 3.04 -6.53 -4.96
C ASN A 32 2.82 -5.61 -6.17
N ILE A 33 2.09 -4.50 -6.05
CA ILE A 33 1.89 -3.56 -7.16
C ILE A 33 3.08 -2.62 -7.27
N ARG A 34 3.62 -2.44 -8.49
CA ARG A 34 4.80 -1.59 -8.72
C ARG A 34 4.54 -0.13 -8.33
N ALA A 35 5.55 0.47 -7.71
CA ALA A 35 5.51 1.86 -7.26
C ALA A 35 5.60 2.89 -8.41
N THR A 36 5.31 4.14 -8.10
CA THR A 36 5.40 5.28 -9.02
C THR A 36 6.78 5.38 -9.68
N GLY A 37 6.81 5.69 -10.98
CA GLY A 37 8.05 5.84 -11.76
C GLY A 37 8.71 4.52 -12.18
N SER A 38 8.14 3.37 -11.81
CA SER A 38 8.68 2.05 -12.19
C SER A 38 8.42 1.74 -13.66
N TYR A 39 9.39 1.11 -14.33
CA TYR A 39 9.30 0.82 -15.77
C TYR A 39 8.18 -0.17 -16.11
N ILE A 40 7.52 0.04 -17.25
CA ILE A 40 6.51 -0.87 -17.82
C ILE A 40 6.99 -1.32 -19.19
N ARG A 41 7.43 -2.59 -19.28
CA ARG A 41 7.99 -3.18 -20.51
C ARG A 41 7.02 -3.18 -21.68
N GLY A 42 5.74 -3.47 -21.44
CA GLY A 42 4.74 -3.63 -22.51
C GLY A 42 4.38 -2.33 -23.23
N THR A 43 4.35 -1.20 -22.51
CA THR A 43 3.97 0.12 -23.05
C THR A 43 5.15 1.06 -23.22
N ASN A 44 6.36 0.63 -22.83
CA ASN A 44 7.56 1.45 -22.75
C ASN A 44 7.37 2.74 -21.93
N GLY A 45 6.47 2.70 -20.94
CA GLY A 45 6.10 3.82 -20.08
C GLY A 45 6.57 3.63 -18.63
N THR A 46 6.13 4.53 -17.76
CA THR A 46 6.34 4.47 -16.32
C THR A 46 5.01 4.30 -15.57
N SER A 47 5.04 3.58 -14.45
CA SER A 47 3.89 3.39 -13.58
C SER A 47 3.52 4.69 -12.87
N ASN A 48 2.21 4.92 -12.72
CA ASN A 48 1.69 5.99 -11.88
C ASN A 48 1.54 5.57 -10.40
N GLY A 49 1.97 4.36 -10.05
CA GLY A 49 1.97 3.84 -8.69
C GLY A 49 0.60 3.43 -8.16
N ILE A 50 0.52 3.22 -6.86
CA ILE A 50 -0.70 2.71 -6.19
C ILE A 50 -1.80 3.75 -6.06
N VAL A 51 -1.49 5.06 -6.05
CA VAL A 51 -2.48 6.11 -5.78
C VAL A 51 -3.61 6.12 -6.82
N PRO A 52 -3.36 6.19 -8.14
CA PRO A 52 -4.44 6.17 -9.12
C PRO A 52 -5.20 4.85 -9.12
N MET A 53 -4.52 3.72 -8.90
CA MET A 53 -5.15 2.41 -8.78
C MET A 53 -6.15 2.40 -7.60
N LEU A 54 -5.73 2.87 -6.43
CA LEU A 54 -6.59 2.92 -5.25
C LEU A 54 -7.78 3.87 -5.41
N ARG A 55 -7.68 4.90 -6.26
CA ARG A 55 -8.85 5.71 -6.63
C ARG A 55 -9.92 4.92 -7.38
N VAL A 56 -9.53 4.00 -8.26
CA VAL A 56 -10.49 3.10 -8.94
C VAL A 56 -11.18 2.17 -7.91
N PHE A 57 -10.43 1.65 -6.94
CA PHE A 57 -11.01 0.87 -5.83
C PHE A 57 -11.94 1.72 -4.95
N ASN A 58 -11.57 2.97 -4.68
CA ASN A 58 -12.40 3.93 -3.94
C ASN A 58 -13.74 4.15 -4.63
N ASP A 59 -13.73 4.45 -5.92
CA ASP A 59 -14.95 4.72 -6.67
C ASP A 59 -15.81 3.46 -6.82
N THR A 60 -15.18 2.28 -6.88
CA THR A 60 -15.89 1.00 -6.84
C THR A 60 -16.56 0.76 -5.48
N ALA A 61 -15.88 1.06 -4.36
CA ALA A 61 -16.45 0.94 -3.02
C ALA A 61 -17.66 1.89 -2.82
N ARG A 62 -17.62 3.07 -3.44
CA ARG A 62 -18.73 4.02 -3.46
C ARG A 62 -19.89 3.55 -4.34
N TYR A 63 -19.58 2.98 -5.50
CA TYR A 63 -20.59 2.54 -6.47
C TYR A 63 -21.34 1.30 -6.00
N VAL A 64 -20.61 0.30 -5.48
CA VAL A 64 -21.19 -0.98 -5.02
C VAL A 64 -21.57 -0.86 -3.55
N ASP A 65 -22.59 -0.04 -3.28
CA ASP A 65 -23.16 0.06 -1.95
C ASP A 65 -23.90 -1.24 -1.57
N GLN A 66 -23.80 -1.59 -0.30
CA GLN A 66 -24.42 -2.78 0.26
C GLN A 66 -25.91 -2.47 0.52
N GLY A 67 -26.79 -3.11 -0.24
CA GLY A 67 -28.22 -3.15 0.06
C GLY A 67 -29.03 -1.89 -0.28
N GLY A 68 -28.66 -1.15 -1.34
CA GLY A 68 -29.46 -0.02 -1.85
C GLY A 68 -29.28 1.26 -1.04
N GLY A 69 -28.04 1.62 -0.76
CA GLY A 69 -27.64 2.86 -0.06
C GLY A 69 -27.50 2.74 1.45
N LYS A 70 -27.77 1.57 2.04
CA LYS A 70 -27.78 1.41 3.51
C LYS A 70 -26.39 1.32 4.12
N ARG A 71 -25.39 0.82 3.40
CA ARG A 71 -23.99 0.75 3.88
C ARG A 71 -23.01 0.84 2.71
N LYS A 72 -22.04 1.75 2.79
CA LYS A 72 -20.98 1.84 1.78
C LYS A 72 -20.14 0.55 1.77
N GLY A 73 -19.61 0.18 0.61
CA GLY A 73 -18.58 -0.86 0.53
C GLY A 73 -17.40 -0.53 1.43
N ALA A 74 -16.83 -1.53 2.11
CA ALA A 74 -15.77 -1.34 3.09
C ALA A 74 -14.54 -2.17 2.70
N PHE A 75 -13.54 -1.50 2.12
CA PHE A 75 -12.27 -2.12 1.74
C PHE A 75 -11.15 -1.57 2.62
N ALA A 76 -10.46 -2.45 3.35
CA ALA A 76 -9.24 -2.15 4.07
C ALA A 76 -8.03 -2.54 3.22
N VAL A 77 -7.23 -1.55 2.85
CA VAL A 77 -6.03 -1.72 2.02
C VAL A 77 -4.82 -1.89 2.91
N TYR A 78 -4.07 -2.95 2.70
CA TYR A 78 -2.85 -3.27 3.43
C TYR A 78 -1.62 -2.96 2.60
N LEU A 79 -0.67 -2.23 3.18
CA LEU A 79 0.63 -1.91 2.59
C LEU A 79 1.76 -2.21 3.59
N GLU A 80 2.90 -2.71 3.11
CA GLU A 80 4.09 -2.86 3.95
C GLU A 80 4.92 -1.58 3.88
N PRO A 81 5.54 -1.12 4.98
CA PRO A 81 6.17 0.20 5.07
C PRO A 81 7.44 0.36 4.22
N TRP A 82 7.96 -0.70 3.61
CA TRP A 82 9.07 -0.63 2.65
C TRP A 82 8.63 -0.18 1.25
N HIS A 83 7.33 -0.13 0.97
CA HIS A 83 6.84 0.21 -0.37
C HIS A 83 7.16 1.67 -0.73
N ALA A 84 7.63 1.94 -1.95
CA ALA A 84 8.09 3.28 -2.33
C ALA A 84 7.00 4.37 -2.36
N ASP A 85 5.73 4.00 -2.53
CA ASP A 85 4.59 4.92 -2.45
C ASP A 85 4.00 5.06 -1.01
N ILE A 86 4.74 4.66 0.04
CA ILE A 86 4.21 4.63 1.41
C ILE A 86 3.80 6.02 1.94
N PHE A 87 4.51 7.08 1.58
CA PHE A 87 4.17 8.43 2.05
C PHE A 87 2.85 8.90 1.44
N GLU A 88 2.67 8.69 0.15
CA GLU A 88 1.45 9.02 -0.56
C GLU A 88 0.27 8.15 -0.07
N PHE A 89 0.53 6.88 0.28
CA PHE A 89 -0.46 6.00 0.89
C PHE A 89 -1.00 6.55 2.22
N LEU A 90 -0.13 7.09 3.08
CA LEU A 90 -0.51 7.70 4.37
C LEU A 90 -1.35 8.97 4.20
N ASP A 91 -1.31 9.62 3.03
CA ASP A 91 -2.04 10.84 2.73
C ASP A 91 -3.45 10.59 2.15
N LEU A 92 -3.74 9.37 1.67
CA LEU A 92 -4.94 9.10 0.87
C LEU A 92 -6.27 9.38 1.60
N ARG A 93 -6.28 9.28 2.93
CA ARG A 93 -7.48 9.54 3.76
C ARG A 93 -7.56 10.95 4.32
N LYS A 94 -6.50 11.77 4.20
CA LYS A 94 -6.48 13.12 4.78
C LYS A 94 -7.58 13.99 4.16
N ASN A 95 -8.21 14.83 4.96
CA ASN A 95 -9.31 15.68 4.49
C ASN A 95 -8.82 16.81 3.58
N HIS A 96 -7.66 17.39 3.88
CA HIS A 96 -7.02 18.43 3.06
C HIS A 96 -6.19 17.84 1.92
N GLY A 97 -5.82 18.69 0.95
CA GLY A 97 -5.03 18.34 -0.22
C GLY A 97 -5.84 18.15 -1.50
N LYS A 98 -5.18 17.73 -2.58
CA LYS A 98 -5.76 17.62 -3.92
C LYS A 98 -6.57 16.33 -4.07
N GLU A 99 -7.77 16.41 -4.64
CA GLU A 99 -8.69 15.27 -4.78
C GLU A 99 -8.13 14.11 -5.60
N GLU A 100 -7.30 14.41 -6.61
CA GLU A 100 -6.62 13.39 -7.42
C GLU A 100 -5.62 12.52 -6.65
N HIS A 101 -5.27 12.91 -5.42
CA HIS A 101 -4.41 12.18 -4.50
C HIS A 101 -5.16 11.68 -3.26
N ARG A 102 -6.48 11.48 -3.35
CA ARG A 102 -7.32 11.06 -2.23
C ARG A 102 -8.22 9.89 -2.59
N ALA A 103 -8.43 9.02 -1.61
CA ALA A 103 -9.29 7.86 -1.68
C ALA A 103 -9.91 7.61 -0.29
N ARG A 104 -10.80 8.52 0.13
CA ARG A 104 -11.27 8.62 1.52
C ARG A 104 -12.33 7.61 1.92
N ASP A 105 -12.97 6.94 0.96
CA ASP A 105 -13.96 5.89 1.21
C ASP A 105 -13.30 4.52 1.46
N LEU A 106 -11.98 4.41 1.33
CA LEU A 106 -11.19 3.25 1.72
C LEU A 106 -10.68 3.36 3.16
N PHE A 107 -10.40 2.20 3.75
CA PHE A 107 -9.68 2.08 5.01
C PHE A 107 -8.22 1.68 4.73
N TYR A 108 -7.31 2.08 5.61
CA TYR A 108 -5.87 1.90 5.41
C TYR A 108 -5.27 1.16 6.59
N ALA A 109 -4.35 0.23 6.30
CA ALA A 109 -3.66 -0.59 7.27
C ALA A 109 -2.20 -0.77 6.85
N LEU A 110 -1.32 -0.81 7.85
CA LEU A 110 0.07 -1.19 7.68
C LEU A 110 0.29 -2.62 8.13
N TRP A 111 1.03 -3.36 7.31
CA TRP A 111 1.51 -4.70 7.60
C TRP A 111 3.01 -4.58 7.89
N VAL A 112 3.36 -4.48 9.17
CA VAL A 112 4.64 -3.94 9.64
C VAL A 112 5.60 -5.08 10.00
N PRO A 113 6.75 -5.21 9.31
CA PRO A 113 7.78 -6.16 9.72
C PRO A 113 8.52 -5.67 10.97
N ASP A 114 8.98 -6.60 11.81
CA ASP A 114 9.77 -6.31 13.01
C ASP A 114 10.98 -5.41 12.73
N LEU A 115 11.69 -5.68 11.63
CA LEU A 115 12.84 -4.88 11.18
C LEU A 115 12.53 -3.37 11.07
N PHE A 116 11.32 -2.99 10.66
CA PHE A 116 10.97 -1.57 10.59
C PHE A 116 10.98 -0.95 11.99
N MET A 117 10.37 -1.63 12.96
CA MET A 117 10.31 -1.17 14.36
C MET A 117 11.71 -1.11 14.99
N GLU A 118 12.56 -2.09 14.73
CA GLU A 118 13.96 -2.09 15.17
C GLU A 118 14.75 -0.91 14.60
N ARG A 119 14.54 -0.58 13.32
CA ARG A 119 15.18 0.59 12.67
C ARG A 119 14.64 1.91 13.22
N VAL A 120 13.36 2.00 13.56
CA VAL A 120 12.79 3.18 14.25
C VAL A 120 13.43 3.36 15.63
N GLN A 121 13.52 2.28 16.41
CA GLN A 121 14.07 2.29 17.77
C GLN A 121 15.56 2.65 17.79
N SER A 122 16.34 2.11 16.86
CA SER A 122 17.78 2.36 16.76
C SER A 122 18.14 3.65 16.02
N ASN A 123 17.15 4.45 15.61
CA ASN A 123 17.34 5.64 14.77
C ASN A 123 18.12 5.34 13.48
N GLY A 124 17.82 4.19 12.87
CA GLY A 124 18.42 3.74 11.62
C GLY A 124 17.73 4.28 10.38
N VAL A 125 18.34 3.99 9.23
CA VAL A 125 17.74 4.26 7.92
C VAL A 125 16.76 3.17 7.51
N TRP A 126 15.79 3.57 6.71
CA TRP A 126 14.79 2.73 6.07
C TRP A 126 14.83 2.92 4.55
N SER A 127 14.84 1.81 3.83
CA SER A 127 14.98 1.74 2.38
C SER A 127 13.63 1.42 1.78
N LEU A 128 13.24 2.23 0.80
CA LEU A 128 12.00 2.08 0.08
C LEU A 128 12.25 1.41 -1.27
N PHE A 129 11.41 0.44 -1.60
CA PHE A 129 11.56 -0.41 -2.77
C PHE A 129 10.32 -0.40 -3.66
N CYS A 130 10.54 -0.72 -4.93
CA CYS A 130 9.48 -1.16 -5.83
C CYS A 130 9.46 -2.70 -5.84
N PRO A 131 8.30 -3.35 -5.67
CA PRO A 131 8.21 -4.82 -5.68
C PRO A 131 8.66 -5.45 -7.01
N ASN A 132 8.57 -4.72 -8.14
CA ASN A 132 9.08 -5.20 -9.42
C ASN A 132 10.62 -5.28 -9.47
N GLU A 133 11.32 -4.45 -8.68
CA GLU A 133 12.80 -4.45 -8.62
C GLU A 133 13.31 -5.31 -7.46
N ALA A 134 12.57 -5.35 -6.35
CA ALA A 134 12.81 -6.12 -5.14
C ALA A 134 11.64 -7.11 -4.87
N PRO A 135 11.48 -8.16 -5.69
CA PRO A 135 10.38 -9.12 -5.55
C PRO A 135 10.53 -10.00 -4.30
N GLY A 136 9.44 -10.61 -3.85
CA GLY A 136 9.45 -11.60 -2.77
C GLY A 136 9.44 -11.02 -1.34
N LEU A 137 9.63 -9.71 -1.16
CA LEU A 137 9.52 -9.06 0.17
C LEU A 137 8.14 -9.27 0.82
N ALA A 138 7.08 -9.31 0.01
CA ALA A 138 5.72 -9.55 0.49
C ALA A 138 5.45 -11.02 0.85
N ASP A 139 6.26 -11.96 0.33
CA ASP A 139 6.03 -13.41 0.38
C ASP A 139 6.85 -14.12 1.47
N CYS A 140 7.70 -13.38 2.20
CA CYS A 140 8.53 -13.88 3.31
C CYS A 140 8.35 -13.00 4.56
N TRP A 141 8.73 -13.53 5.73
CA TRP A 141 8.59 -12.86 7.04
C TRP A 141 9.75 -13.24 7.98
N GLY A 142 9.87 -12.57 9.13
CA GLY A 142 10.92 -12.80 10.12
C GLY A 142 12.35 -12.71 9.54
N GLU A 143 13.22 -13.64 9.93
CA GLU A 143 14.62 -13.64 9.50
C GLU A 143 14.79 -13.74 7.97
N GLU A 144 13.90 -14.44 7.27
CA GLU A 144 13.97 -14.57 5.81
C GLU A 144 13.74 -13.21 5.14
N TYR A 145 12.74 -12.47 5.62
CA TYR A 145 12.47 -11.11 5.19
C TYR A 145 13.66 -10.19 5.45
N GLU A 146 14.27 -10.24 6.65
CA GLU A 146 15.42 -9.40 6.99
C GLU A 146 16.63 -9.66 6.09
N LYS A 147 16.93 -10.94 5.82
CA LYS A 147 18.02 -11.34 4.93
C LYS A 147 17.77 -10.82 3.51
N LEU A 148 16.55 -10.99 3.00
CA LEU A 148 16.19 -10.55 1.64
C LEU A 148 16.21 -9.02 1.51
N TYR A 149 15.62 -8.32 2.48
CA TYR A 149 15.58 -6.86 2.53
C TYR A 149 16.99 -6.26 2.56
N THR A 150 17.84 -6.72 3.47
CA THR A 150 19.23 -6.23 3.58
C THR A 150 20.09 -6.61 2.38
N GLN A 151 19.82 -7.75 1.74
CA GLN A 151 20.43 -8.11 0.46
C GLN A 151 20.08 -7.08 -0.63
N TYR A 152 18.83 -6.64 -0.73
CA TYR A 152 18.43 -5.62 -1.71
C TYR A 152 18.97 -4.23 -1.39
N GLU A 153 19.16 -3.88 -0.11
CA GLU A 153 19.91 -2.68 0.28
C GLU A 153 21.35 -2.73 -0.29
N ARG A 154 22.06 -3.86 -0.11
CA ARG A 154 23.45 -4.03 -0.59
C ARG A 154 23.57 -4.06 -2.12
N GLN A 155 22.55 -4.58 -2.80
CA GLN A 155 22.50 -4.60 -4.27
C GLN A 155 22.16 -3.24 -4.89
N GLY A 156 21.84 -2.22 -4.08
CA GLY A 156 21.49 -0.89 -4.58
C GLY A 156 20.15 -0.82 -5.29
N LYS A 157 19.23 -1.76 -5.01
CA LYS A 157 17.88 -1.79 -5.61
C LYS A 157 16.89 -0.80 -4.97
N VAL A 158 17.41 0.11 -4.14
CA VAL A 158 16.62 1.04 -3.35
C VAL A 158 16.13 2.19 -4.24
N LYS A 159 14.83 2.50 -4.16
CA LYS A 159 14.24 3.67 -4.82
C LYS A 159 14.54 4.96 -4.05
N LYS A 160 14.44 4.90 -2.74
CA LYS A 160 14.64 6.05 -1.84
C LYS A 160 15.05 5.56 -0.46
N VAL A 161 16.00 6.26 0.17
CA VAL A 161 16.39 6.02 1.57
C VAL A 161 15.82 7.17 2.41
N VAL A 162 15.22 6.84 3.55
CA VAL A 162 14.71 7.80 4.54
C VAL A 162 15.19 7.42 5.92
N GLN A 163 15.11 8.34 6.88
CA GLN A 163 15.23 7.96 8.29
C GLN A 163 13.98 7.18 8.70
N ALA A 164 14.13 6.05 9.39
CA ALA A 164 13.00 5.24 9.83
C ALA A 164 12.03 6.06 10.70
N GLN A 165 12.58 6.91 11.57
CA GLN A 165 11.79 7.82 12.40
C GLN A 165 10.99 8.84 11.58
N ASN A 166 11.49 9.31 10.43
CA ASN A 166 10.71 10.23 9.58
C ASN A 166 9.45 9.55 9.05
N LEU A 167 9.55 8.30 8.59
CA LEU A 167 8.38 7.53 8.19
C LEU A 167 7.45 7.27 9.39
N TRP A 168 8.01 6.93 10.55
CA TRP A 168 7.25 6.76 11.78
C TRP A 168 6.44 8.01 12.17
N PHE A 169 7.04 9.20 12.09
CA PHE A 169 6.33 10.46 12.36
C PHE A 169 5.18 10.71 11.39
N GLU A 170 5.35 10.39 10.10
CA GLU A 170 4.26 10.51 9.13
C GLU A 170 3.12 9.50 9.39
N ILE A 171 3.44 8.29 9.86
CA ILE A 171 2.43 7.30 10.30
C ILE A 171 1.63 7.86 11.48
N LEU A 172 2.32 8.35 12.52
CA LEU A 172 1.66 8.95 13.69
C LEU A 172 0.81 10.16 13.32
N LYS A 173 1.32 11.02 12.44
CA LYS A 173 0.57 12.18 11.95
C LYS A 173 -0.71 11.76 11.22
N SER A 174 -0.64 10.76 10.34
CA SER A 174 -1.82 10.22 9.66
C SER A 174 -2.85 9.64 10.66
N GLN A 175 -2.37 8.95 11.69
CA GLN A 175 -3.22 8.43 12.77
C GLN A 175 -3.87 9.53 13.60
N ILE A 176 -3.15 10.61 13.92
CA ILE A 176 -3.70 11.77 14.62
C ILE A 176 -4.78 12.45 13.78
N GLU A 177 -4.55 12.62 12.48
CA GLU A 177 -5.48 13.30 11.57
C GLU A 177 -6.72 12.47 11.22
N THR A 178 -6.59 11.13 11.11
CA THR A 178 -7.63 10.28 10.50
C THR A 178 -8.04 9.05 11.33
N GLY A 179 -7.34 8.77 12.43
CA GLY A 179 -7.49 7.53 13.20
C GLY A 179 -6.94 6.27 12.51
N THR A 180 -6.27 6.42 11.37
CA THR A 180 -5.69 5.33 10.55
C THR A 180 -4.32 5.75 10.01
N PRO A 181 -3.43 4.83 9.59
CA PRO A 181 -3.65 3.40 9.34
C PRO A 181 -3.78 2.53 10.59
N TYR A 182 -4.48 1.40 10.45
CA TYR A 182 -4.38 0.28 11.40
C TYR A 182 -2.94 -0.24 11.45
N MET A 183 -2.52 -0.75 12.60
CA MET A 183 -1.18 -1.31 12.80
C MET A 183 -1.29 -2.80 13.04
N LEU A 184 -0.63 -3.59 12.19
CA LEU A 184 -0.53 -5.03 12.34
C LEU A 184 0.93 -5.42 12.17
N PHE A 185 1.41 -6.34 13.00
CA PHE A 185 2.78 -6.83 12.97
C PHE A 185 2.83 -8.15 12.20
N LYS A 186 3.64 -8.17 11.14
CA LYS A 186 3.79 -9.26 10.16
C LYS A 186 4.72 -10.34 10.69
#